data_AF-A0A7V8F4Z9-F1
#
_entry.id   AF-A0A7V8F4Z9-F1
#
_cell.length_a   1.000
_cell.length_b   1.000
_cell.length_c   1.000
_cell.angle_alpha   90.00
_cell.angle_beta   90.00
_cell.angle_gamma   90.00
#
_symmetry.space_group_name_H-M   'P 1'
#
loop_
_entity.id
_entity.type
_entity.pdbx_description
1 polymer ?
#
loop_
_entity_poly.entity_id
_entity_poly.type
_entity_poly.pdbx_seq_one_letter_code
_entity_poly.pdbx_strand_id
1 'polypeptide(L)'
;MAVMNEAGRKSLWVGLFGCIATCLTPAALAATSPGFNVGSANVAIADPAVPRPPGKACTVELFNGFTFRDFSNHPYTYAPPVGCGTSWSKVVLEADFAVTAGRQFDRTASLWLGGANIYFGTTQEPSASVAPSWHIERDVSDFASLLGQPQTGQAILGNIVDGTYTGVISGSARLVFYPANILAPKIDAPDAVYPLSDGTAGGTVALNTGSDVLSRTLTLPTNVERAYLDVFAQGQGGDEFWYTCVPDAQASQAQSCGGGSYREVQVSIDGQQAGVAPVYPWIFTGGIDPYMWRPTPGVQTLNFLPYRMDLTPFAALLNDGKPHALAIGVTGANGNFAVTGNLFVHLDRGRKVVTGAMTANTLQGQAAVATVDNQLTDTGGVVGGSIATKASRSFRIAGYVDTSRGRIVTDVNQTVSFRNTQTFAIDPTRYQQGIDQLSTVDSTTKTRQGPLGITLTTEIHFDYPLVASFGNTFDSAGNTVSAPSAVTQGFSRQFSKRLGHLLIYRSDVDNSIDTADTLNFTNGAVSGHTGQRSTQQFRFKDNLGSCYGRDVTTASGLLTAATDGGGCSQARNRLLWFTHPDGAPDTSRTEDPGVF
;
A
#
# COMPACT_ATOMS: atom_id res chain seq x y z
N MET A 1 86.35 -6.22 26.53
CA MET A 1 86.75 -7.57 26.97
C MET A 1 85.70 -8.55 26.47
N ALA A 2 86.20 -9.57 25.80
CA ALA A 2 85.65 -10.88 25.44
C ALA A 2 84.29 -11.32 26.05
N VAL A 3 83.42 -12.13 25.42
CA VAL A 3 83.43 -12.94 24.18
C VAL A 3 82.05 -13.68 24.09
N MET A 4 81.62 -14.03 22.88
CA MET A 4 80.62 -15.06 22.47
C MET A 4 79.12 -14.82 22.81
N ASN A 5 78.13 -15.10 21.93
CA ASN A 5 78.09 -16.00 20.78
C ASN A 5 77.09 -15.55 19.69
N GLU A 6 77.20 -16.21 18.53
CA GLU A 6 76.75 -15.86 17.17
C GLU A 6 75.23 -15.79 16.85
N ALA A 7 75.00 -15.26 15.65
CA ALA A 7 73.78 -15.09 14.85
C ALA A 7 72.86 -16.34 14.74
N GLY A 8 71.58 -16.25 14.39
CA GLY A 8 70.86 -15.14 13.78
C GLY A 8 69.35 -15.38 13.60
N ARG A 9 68.69 -14.25 13.35
CA ARG A 9 67.34 -13.98 12.81
C ARG A 9 66.12 -14.56 13.54
N LYS A 10 65.65 -13.69 14.42
CA LYS A 10 64.37 -13.65 15.14
C LYS A 10 63.20 -13.38 14.19
N SER A 11 62.13 -14.14 14.39
CA SER A 11 60.76 -13.85 13.98
C SER A 11 60.32 -12.50 14.54
N LEU A 12 59.98 -11.55 13.66
CA LEU A 12 59.33 -10.30 14.06
C LEU A 12 57.82 -10.54 14.20
N TRP A 13 57.37 -10.67 15.45
CA TRP A 13 56.00 -10.39 15.82
C TRP A 13 55.78 -8.87 15.72
N VAL A 14 55.02 -8.42 14.72
CA VAL A 14 54.50 -7.05 14.69
C VAL A 14 53.10 -7.11 15.30
N GLY A 15 53.00 -6.61 16.53
CA GLY A 15 51.76 -6.46 17.26
C GLY A 15 50.80 -5.53 16.53
N LEU A 16 49.61 -6.08 16.26
CA LEU A 16 48.45 -5.38 15.72
C LEU A 16 47.95 -4.38 16.78
N PHE A 17 48.31 -3.10 16.66
CA PHE A 17 47.64 -2.05 17.42
C PHE A 17 46.24 -1.85 16.83
N GLY A 18 45.26 -2.50 17.45
CA GLY A 18 43.85 -2.26 17.20
C GLY A 18 43.46 -0.85 17.62
N CYS A 19 43.37 0.06 16.65
CA CYS A 19 42.51 1.22 16.78
C CYS A 19 41.07 0.73 16.64
N ILE A 20 40.42 0.49 17.78
CA ILE A 20 38.96 0.42 17.84
C ILE A 20 38.47 1.83 17.52
N ALA A 21 38.16 2.07 16.25
CA ALA A 21 37.29 3.17 15.87
C ALA A 21 35.94 2.85 16.50
N THR A 22 35.63 3.53 17.59
CA THR A 22 34.28 3.59 18.13
C THR A 22 33.39 4.17 17.03
N CYS A 23 32.69 3.29 16.31
CA CYS A 23 31.56 3.68 15.48
C CYS A 23 30.58 4.44 16.37
N LEU A 24 30.59 5.77 16.26
CA LEU A 24 29.50 6.60 16.71
C LEU A 24 28.25 6.07 16.01
N THR A 25 27.35 5.45 16.77
CA THR A 25 26.05 5.06 16.25
C THR A 25 25.38 6.32 15.70
N PRO A 26 24.98 6.35 14.42
CA PRO A 26 24.21 7.48 13.92
C PRO A 26 23.00 7.64 14.83
N ALA A 27 22.81 8.85 15.36
CA ALA A 27 21.69 9.18 16.22
C ALA A 27 20.41 8.80 15.47
N ALA A 28 19.74 7.75 15.97
CA ALA A 28 18.41 7.37 15.50
C ALA A 28 17.46 8.51 15.91
N LEU A 29 17.05 9.33 14.95
CA LEU A 29 15.88 10.18 15.12
C LEU A 29 14.68 9.25 14.88
N ALA A 30 14.23 8.60 15.96
CA ALA A 30 13.01 7.82 15.91
C ALA A 30 11.86 8.75 15.53
N ALA A 31 11.09 8.40 14.50
CA ALA A 31 9.77 8.99 14.33
C ALA A 31 8.98 8.65 15.60
N THR A 32 8.60 9.67 16.36
CA THR A 32 7.72 9.49 17.51
C THR A 32 6.33 9.29 16.96
N SER A 33 5.80 8.07 17.08
CA SER A 33 4.41 7.81 16.73
C SER A 33 3.48 8.73 17.53
N PRO A 34 2.31 9.12 16.98
CA PRO A 34 1.40 10.04 17.64
C PRO A 34 1.08 9.57 19.07
N GLY A 35 1.15 10.51 20.02
CA GLY A 35 0.73 10.24 21.39
C GLY A 35 -0.79 10.07 21.43
N PHE A 36 -1.27 9.12 22.21
CA PHE A 36 -2.71 8.92 22.41
C PHE A 36 -3.15 9.23 23.82
N ASN A 37 -4.36 9.78 23.95
CA ASN A 37 -5.05 9.97 25.22
C ASN A 37 -6.01 8.82 25.43
N VAL A 38 -5.72 7.92 26.37
CA VAL A 38 -6.67 6.86 26.76
C VAL A 38 -7.99 7.51 27.22
N GLY A 39 -9.11 6.94 26.78
CA GLY A 39 -10.46 7.49 26.95
C GLY A 39 -10.88 8.45 25.83
N SER A 40 -10.04 8.72 24.84
CA SER A 40 -10.39 9.54 23.68
C SER A 40 -11.26 8.76 22.68
N ALA A 41 -12.24 9.44 22.08
CA ALA A 41 -13.00 8.97 20.92
C ALA A 41 -12.39 9.40 19.58
N ASN A 42 -11.26 10.12 19.61
CA ASN A 42 -10.56 10.53 18.39
C ASN A 42 -9.80 9.35 17.77
N VAL A 43 -9.50 9.45 16.46
CA VAL A 43 -8.83 8.41 15.67
C VAL A 43 -7.58 7.87 16.39
N ALA A 44 -7.48 6.55 16.48
CA ALA A 44 -6.33 5.86 17.04
C ALA A 44 -5.92 4.70 16.15
N ILE A 45 -4.70 4.76 15.61
CA ILE A 45 -4.11 3.75 14.73
C ILE A 45 -2.73 3.31 15.23
N ALA A 46 -2.38 2.06 14.97
CA ALA A 46 -1.08 1.47 15.33
C ALA A 46 0.02 1.80 14.31
N ASP A 47 -0.34 2.31 13.13
CA ASP A 47 0.56 2.60 12.01
C ASP A 47 1.72 3.53 12.42
N PRO A 48 2.94 3.28 11.89
CA PRO A 48 4.11 4.09 12.18
C PRO A 48 4.08 5.42 11.44
N ALA A 49 4.65 6.45 12.06
CA ALA A 49 5.08 7.64 11.33
C ALA A 49 6.32 7.33 10.45
N VAL A 50 6.52 8.10 9.38
CA VAL A 50 7.64 7.93 8.46
C VAL A 50 8.95 8.37 9.15
N PRO A 51 9.98 7.52 9.22
CA PRO A 51 11.28 7.88 9.81
C PRO A 51 11.94 9.08 9.12
N ARG A 52 12.55 9.99 9.90
CA ARG A 52 13.12 11.25 9.40
C ARG A 52 14.65 11.25 9.45
N PRO A 53 15.37 11.68 8.39
CA PRO A 53 16.82 11.80 8.41
C PRO A 53 17.31 12.93 9.31
N PRO A 54 18.57 12.88 9.76
CA PRO A 54 19.21 13.99 10.45
C PRO A 54 19.42 15.19 9.50
N GLY A 55 19.25 16.39 10.04
CA GLY A 55 19.46 17.65 9.34
C GLY A 55 18.25 18.58 9.42
N LYS A 56 18.42 19.81 8.90
CA LYS A 56 17.34 20.80 8.82
C LYS A 56 16.50 20.53 7.57
N ALA A 57 15.20 20.39 7.75
CA ALA A 57 14.25 20.25 6.65
C ALA A 57 13.78 21.61 6.10
N CYS A 58 13.25 21.61 4.87
CA CYS A 58 12.36 22.66 4.36
C CYS A 58 10.95 22.12 4.23
N THR A 59 9.97 22.99 4.41
CA THR A 59 8.56 22.65 4.26
C THR A 59 7.96 23.49 3.14
N VAL A 60 7.20 22.84 2.26
CA VAL A 60 6.37 23.49 1.25
C VAL A 60 4.93 23.12 1.53
N GLU A 61 4.09 24.11 1.82
CA GLU A 61 2.66 23.91 1.95
C GLU A 61 2.05 23.64 0.56
N LEU A 62 1.26 22.57 0.42
CA LEU A 62 0.48 22.30 -0.79
C LEU A 62 -0.84 23.06 -0.73
N PHE A 63 -1.54 22.95 0.41
CA PHE A 63 -2.73 23.70 0.73
C PHE A 63 -2.97 23.67 2.24
N ASN A 64 -3.74 24.62 2.75
CA ASN A 64 -4.05 24.73 4.18
C ASN A 64 -5.52 25.07 4.40
N GLY A 65 -6.20 24.26 5.21
CA GLY A 65 -7.56 24.50 5.67
C GLY A 65 -8.61 24.44 4.56
N PHE A 66 -8.39 23.64 3.52
CA PHE A 66 -9.43 23.38 2.52
C PHE A 66 -10.63 22.74 3.19
N THR A 67 -11.84 23.20 2.84
CA THR A 67 -13.09 22.64 3.35
C THR A 67 -13.88 22.03 2.20
N PHE A 68 -14.20 20.75 2.31
CA PHE A 68 -14.88 19.99 1.28
C PHE A 68 -16.37 19.92 1.60
N ARG A 69 -17.19 20.56 0.76
CA ARG A 69 -18.66 20.67 0.95
C ARG A 69 -19.48 20.12 -0.21
N ASP A 70 -18.84 19.90 -1.35
CA ASP A 70 -19.42 19.40 -2.59
C ASP A 70 -18.40 18.48 -3.30
N PHE A 71 -18.66 18.13 -4.56
CA PHE A 71 -17.80 17.30 -5.39
C PHE A 71 -16.80 18.10 -6.24
N SER A 72 -16.62 19.40 -5.99
CA SER A 72 -15.65 20.20 -6.73
C SER A 72 -14.22 19.81 -6.34
N ASN A 73 -13.36 19.69 -7.36
CA ASN A 73 -11.93 19.52 -7.13
C ASN A 73 -11.33 20.81 -6.56
N HIS A 74 -10.38 20.67 -5.65
CA HIS A 74 -9.73 21.81 -5.01
C HIS A 74 -8.29 21.96 -5.54
N PRO A 75 -8.06 22.80 -6.57
CA PRO A 75 -6.74 22.97 -7.18
C PRO A 75 -5.80 23.75 -6.27
N TYR A 76 -4.51 23.48 -6.40
CA TYR A 76 -3.43 24.24 -5.76
C TYR A 76 -2.18 24.28 -6.66
N THR A 77 -1.24 25.15 -6.32
CA THR A 77 0.04 25.27 -7.03
C THR A 77 1.19 24.91 -6.11
N TYR A 78 2.23 24.31 -6.67
CA TYR A 78 3.43 23.91 -5.96
C TYR A 78 4.67 24.49 -6.64
N ALA A 79 5.63 24.93 -5.83
CA ALA A 79 6.98 25.23 -6.26
C ALA A 79 7.99 24.54 -5.33
N PRO A 80 9.13 24.06 -5.84
CA PRO A 80 10.17 23.45 -5.00
C PRO A 80 10.67 24.40 -3.89
N PRO A 81 11.16 23.85 -2.76
CA PRO A 81 11.60 24.67 -1.63
C PRO A 81 12.80 25.56 -1.98
N VAL A 82 12.74 26.84 -1.59
CA VAL A 82 13.88 27.76 -1.67
C VAL A 82 14.87 27.46 -0.55
N GLY A 83 16.16 27.33 -0.88
CA GLY A 83 17.23 27.15 0.11
C GLY A 83 17.48 25.71 0.58
N CYS A 84 16.78 24.71 0.04
CA CYS A 84 17.01 23.29 0.33
C CYS A 84 17.75 22.51 -0.77
N GLY A 85 18.25 23.21 -1.78
CA GLY A 85 18.88 22.60 -2.95
C GLY A 85 17.92 21.69 -3.73
N THR A 86 18.49 20.91 -4.66
CA THR A 86 17.75 20.00 -5.56
C THR A 86 18.10 18.53 -5.32
N SER A 87 18.81 18.24 -4.23
CA SER A 87 19.24 16.90 -3.86
C SER A 87 18.77 16.60 -2.45
N TRP A 88 17.89 15.61 -2.33
CA TRP A 88 17.23 15.27 -1.08
C TRP A 88 17.59 13.86 -0.66
N SER A 89 17.65 13.66 0.65
CA SER A 89 17.76 12.35 1.29
C SER A 89 16.38 11.77 1.61
N LYS A 90 15.34 12.60 1.71
CA LYS A 90 13.94 12.15 1.85
C LYS A 90 13.00 13.29 1.51
N VAL A 91 11.83 12.97 0.96
CA VAL A 91 10.68 13.88 0.95
C VAL A 91 9.49 13.18 1.57
N VAL A 92 8.85 13.82 2.54
CA VAL A 92 7.65 13.28 3.21
C VAL A 92 6.45 14.14 2.89
N LEU A 93 5.37 13.51 2.44
CA LEU A 93 4.03 14.11 2.45
C LEU A 93 3.45 13.97 3.85
N GLU A 94 3.06 15.09 4.44
CA GLU A 94 2.29 15.15 5.68
C GLU A 94 0.91 15.74 5.35
N ALA A 95 -0.16 15.06 5.76
CA ALA A 95 -1.51 15.60 5.60
C ALA A 95 -2.34 15.41 6.87
N ASP A 96 -3.03 16.48 7.25
CA ASP A 96 -3.91 16.56 8.40
C ASP A 96 -5.33 16.67 7.89
N PHE A 97 -6.21 15.82 8.40
CA PHE A 97 -7.63 15.83 8.07
C PHE A 97 -8.47 15.91 9.34
N ALA A 98 -9.64 16.50 9.22
CA ALA A 98 -10.64 16.52 10.28
C ALA A 98 -12.03 16.56 9.68
N VAL A 99 -13.02 16.11 10.45
CA VAL A 99 -14.43 16.30 10.13
C VAL A 99 -15.18 16.77 11.37
N THR A 100 -16.06 17.75 11.19
CA THR A 100 -16.87 18.27 12.30
C THR A 100 -17.82 17.20 12.84
N ALA A 101 -18.15 17.27 14.13
CA ALA A 101 -19.20 16.45 14.70
C ALA A 101 -20.52 16.67 13.94
N GLY A 102 -21.28 15.59 13.77
CA GLY A 102 -22.47 15.57 12.94
C GLY A 102 -22.66 14.22 12.26
N ARG A 103 -23.39 14.24 11.15
CA ARG A 103 -23.60 13.06 10.30
C ARG A 103 -22.83 13.24 8.99
N GLN A 104 -21.96 12.30 8.68
CA GLN A 104 -21.29 12.22 7.37
C GLN A 104 -20.85 10.78 7.12
N PHE A 105 -20.83 10.37 5.86
CA PHE A 105 -20.27 9.08 5.45
C PHE A 105 -18.79 9.19 5.12
N ASP A 106 -18.11 8.06 5.08
CA ASP A 106 -16.72 8.04 4.65
C ASP A 106 -16.61 8.47 3.18
N ARG A 107 -15.53 9.20 2.87
CA ARG A 107 -15.26 9.77 1.55
C ARG A 107 -13.87 9.38 1.11
N THR A 108 -13.76 8.96 -0.14
CA THR A 108 -12.46 8.82 -0.80
C THR A 108 -11.75 10.17 -0.89
N ALA A 109 -10.51 10.20 -0.41
CA ALA A 109 -9.61 11.34 -0.48
C ALA A 109 -8.38 10.98 -1.30
N SER A 110 -8.01 11.85 -2.24
CA SER A 110 -6.79 11.71 -3.04
C SER A 110 -6.11 13.05 -3.28
N LEU A 111 -4.78 13.07 -3.18
CA LEU A 111 -3.96 14.25 -3.44
C LEU A 111 -3.10 14.00 -4.68
N TRP A 112 -3.08 15.00 -5.56
CA TRP A 112 -2.45 14.90 -6.87
C TRP A 112 -1.49 16.05 -7.12
N LEU A 113 -0.35 15.75 -7.74
CA LEU A 113 0.65 16.75 -8.10
C LEU A 113 1.22 16.43 -9.48
N GLY A 114 1.16 17.37 -10.42
CA GLY A 114 1.58 17.16 -11.81
C GLY A 114 0.87 15.97 -12.47
N GLY A 115 -0.37 15.67 -12.04
CA GLY A 115 -1.12 14.49 -12.46
C GLY A 115 -0.83 13.21 -11.68
N ALA A 116 0.27 13.15 -10.91
CA ALA A 116 0.69 11.98 -10.13
C ALA A 116 -0.11 11.84 -8.84
N ASN A 117 -0.54 10.62 -8.50
CA ASN A 117 -1.16 10.35 -7.20
C ASN A 117 -0.07 10.30 -6.11
N ILE A 118 -0.12 11.21 -5.14
CA ILE A 118 0.83 11.23 -4.01
C ILE A 118 0.18 10.81 -2.69
N TYR A 119 -1.16 10.72 -2.64
CA TYR A 119 -1.93 10.15 -1.53
C TYR A 119 -3.27 9.62 -2.03
N PHE A 120 -3.73 8.53 -1.40
CA PHE A 120 -5.03 7.91 -1.62
C PHE A 120 -5.47 7.24 -0.30
N GLY A 121 -6.68 7.48 0.15
CA GLY A 121 -7.28 6.86 1.34
C GLY A 121 -8.78 7.18 1.45
N THR A 122 -9.43 6.76 2.53
CA THR A 122 -10.78 7.23 2.90
C THR A 122 -10.75 8.03 4.21
N THR A 123 -11.82 8.76 4.49
CA THR A 123 -11.98 9.56 5.71
C THR A 123 -12.57 8.74 6.86
N GLN A 124 -12.29 9.17 8.09
CA GLN A 124 -13.03 8.69 9.26
C GLN A 124 -14.42 9.32 9.33
N GLU A 125 -15.47 8.51 9.53
CA GLU A 125 -16.81 9.05 9.79
C GLU A 125 -16.96 9.71 11.19
N PRO A 126 -17.64 10.87 11.29
CA PRO A 126 -17.96 11.51 12.56
C PRO A 126 -19.18 10.86 13.25
N SER A 127 -19.42 11.24 14.50
CA SER A 127 -20.71 11.04 15.16
C SER A 127 -21.32 12.37 15.57
N ALA A 128 -22.57 12.35 16.08
CA ALA A 128 -23.23 13.55 16.58
C ALA A 128 -22.43 14.28 17.68
N SER A 129 -21.56 13.57 18.41
CA SER A 129 -20.75 14.12 19.49
C SER A 129 -19.24 14.04 19.27
N VAL A 130 -18.77 13.37 18.21
CA VAL A 130 -17.35 13.15 17.95
C VAL A 130 -16.96 13.81 16.63
N ALA A 131 -15.96 14.69 16.70
CA ALA A 131 -15.31 15.34 15.57
C ALA A 131 -13.91 14.72 15.39
N PRO A 132 -13.75 13.64 14.61
CA PRO A 132 -12.47 12.98 14.45
C PRO A 132 -11.50 13.83 13.62
N SER A 133 -10.21 13.70 13.96
CA SER A 133 -9.08 14.24 13.21
C SER A 133 -7.95 13.21 13.17
N TRP A 134 -7.23 13.17 12.06
CA TRP A 134 -6.12 12.24 11.88
C TRP A 134 -5.01 12.87 11.04
N HIS A 135 -3.83 12.29 11.21
CA HIS A 135 -2.62 12.67 10.51
C HIS A 135 -2.10 11.48 9.73
N ILE A 136 -1.69 11.70 8.49
CA ILE A 136 -1.05 10.70 7.64
C ILE A 136 0.31 11.19 7.18
N GLU A 137 1.20 10.24 6.95
CA GLU A 137 2.51 10.50 6.38
C GLU A 137 2.82 9.50 5.27
N ARG A 138 3.48 9.96 4.20
CA ARG A 138 4.00 9.08 3.15
C ARG A 138 5.40 9.49 2.76
N ASP A 139 6.28 8.51 2.60
CA ASP A 139 7.54 8.74 1.91
C ASP A 139 7.27 8.88 0.40
N VAL A 140 7.47 10.08 -0.14
CA VAL A 140 7.26 10.41 -1.55
C VAL A 140 8.59 10.71 -2.25
N SER A 141 9.68 10.15 -1.72
CA SER A 141 11.04 10.31 -2.26
C SER A 141 11.17 9.88 -3.72
N ASP A 142 10.44 8.85 -4.15
CA ASP A 142 10.44 8.39 -5.55
C ASP A 142 9.92 9.44 -6.54
N PHE A 143 9.19 10.46 -6.06
CA PHE A 143 8.69 11.56 -6.89
C PHE A 143 9.71 12.70 -7.04
N ALA A 144 10.96 12.56 -6.60
CA ALA A 144 11.92 13.67 -6.55
C ALA A 144 12.12 14.39 -7.90
N SER A 145 12.09 13.68 -9.03
CA SER A 145 12.18 14.30 -10.37
C SER A 145 11.00 15.23 -10.68
N LEU A 146 9.79 14.84 -10.27
CA LEU A 146 8.58 15.65 -10.38
C LEU A 146 8.61 16.84 -9.42
N LEU A 147 9.02 16.59 -8.16
CA LEU A 147 9.07 17.56 -7.07
C LEU A 147 10.17 18.62 -7.26
N GLY A 148 11.17 18.36 -8.11
CA GLY A 148 12.21 19.31 -8.49
C GLY A 148 11.74 20.46 -9.38
N GLN A 149 10.47 20.44 -9.82
CA GLN A 149 9.90 21.43 -10.73
C GLN A 149 8.60 22.02 -10.17
N PRO A 150 8.23 23.25 -10.55
CA PRO A 150 6.88 23.76 -10.30
C PRO A 150 5.82 22.86 -10.92
N GLN A 151 4.73 22.65 -10.19
CA GLN A 151 3.62 21.79 -10.62
C GLN A 151 2.28 22.46 -10.28
N THR A 152 1.23 22.05 -10.97
CA THR A 152 -0.15 22.21 -10.49
C THR A 152 -0.59 20.91 -9.82
N GLY A 153 -1.45 21.02 -8.82
CA GLY A 153 -2.01 19.88 -8.11
C GLY A 153 -3.48 20.09 -7.78
N GLN A 154 -4.11 19.08 -7.22
CA GLN A 154 -5.46 19.18 -6.68
C GLN A 154 -5.68 18.18 -5.56
N ALA A 155 -6.54 18.58 -4.62
CA ALA A 155 -7.14 17.68 -3.65
C ALA A 155 -8.53 17.30 -4.15
N ILE A 156 -8.80 16.00 -4.23
CA ILE A 156 -10.11 15.45 -4.58
C ILE A 156 -10.64 14.73 -3.36
N LEU A 157 -11.69 15.29 -2.77
CA LEU A 157 -12.43 14.72 -1.66
C LEU A 157 -13.88 15.19 -1.83
N GLY A 158 -14.67 14.36 -2.50
CA GLY A 158 -16.08 14.68 -2.75
C GLY A 158 -16.88 14.58 -1.47
N ASN A 159 -17.67 15.61 -1.15
CA ASN A 159 -18.53 15.62 0.02
C ASN A 159 -19.94 16.12 -0.34
N ILE A 160 -20.90 15.92 0.56
CA ILE A 160 -22.23 16.52 0.49
C ILE A 160 -22.52 17.13 1.86
N VAL A 161 -22.84 18.42 1.89
CA VAL A 161 -23.25 19.12 3.11
C VAL A 161 -24.64 19.73 2.95
N ASP A 162 -25.61 19.19 3.70
CA ASP A 162 -27.00 19.61 3.69
C ASP A 162 -27.66 19.44 5.08
N GLY A 163 -29.00 19.49 5.16
CA GLY A 163 -29.72 19.32 6.42
C GLY A 163 -29.64 17.92 7.04
N THR A 164 -29.23 16.90 6.26
CA THR A 164 -29.04 15.52 6.71
C THR A 164 -27.56 15.23 6.96
N TYR A 165 -26.69 15.58 6.00
CA TYR A 165 -25.25 15.37 6.05
C TYR A 165 -24.58 16.67 6.53
N THR A 166 -24.35 16.77 7.83
CA THR A 166 -23.90 18.01 8.48
C THR A 166 -22.38 18.07 8.71
N GLY A 167 -21.67 16.94 8.58
CA GLY A 167 -20.23 16.88 8.79
C GLY A 167 -19.45 17.54 7.64
N VAL A 168 -18.71 18.59 7.97
CA VAL A 168 -17.80 19.29 7.04
C VAL A 168 -16.41 18.71 7.20
N ILE A 169 -15.86 18.17 6.11
CA ILE A 169 -14.51 17.63 6.07
C ILE A 169 -13.55 18.77 5.72
N SER A 170 -12.41 18.82 6.40
CA SER A 170 -11.34 19.78 6.14
C SER A 170 -9.99 19.10 6.10
N GLY A 171 -9.04 19.68 5.37
CA GLY A 171 -7.67 19.19 5.37
C GLY A 171 -6.61 20.23 5.00
N SER A 172 -5.38 19.90 5.38
CA SER A 172 -4.15 20.60 5.03
C SER A 172 -3.10 19.58 4.61
N ALA A 173 -2.24 19.93 3.66
CA ALA A 173 -1.13 19.06 3.28
C ALA A 173 0.14 19.85 3.00
N ARG A 174 1.28 19.24 3.29
CA ARG A 174 2.60 19.82 3.06
C ARG A 174 3.63 18.75 2.70
N LEU A 175 4.66 19.17 1.99
CA LEU A 175 5.83 18.36 1.69
C LEU A 175 7.00 18.82 2.54
N VAL A 176 7.65 17.89 3.22
CA VAL A 176 8.83 18.12 4.06
C VAL A 176 10.05 17.51 3.39
N PHE A 177 10.94 18.39 2.93
CA PHE A 177 12.16 18.06 2.20
C PHE A 177 13.34 18.00 3.13
N TYR A 178 14.06 16.88 3.13
CA TYR A 178 15.30 16.71 3.86
C TYR A 178 16.47 16.75 2.89
N PRO A 179 17.30 17.82 2.90
CA PRO A 179 18.47 17.92 2.04
C PRO A 179 19.45 16.77 2.25
N ALA A 180 20.10 16.37 1.16
CA ALA A 180 21.20 15.42 1.22
C ALA A 180 22.38 16.00 2.00
N ASN A 181 23.01 15.17 2.84
CA ASN A 181 24.22 15.50 3.59
C ASN A 181 25.06 14.23 3.82
N ILE A 182 26.19 14.35 4.52
CA ILE A 182 27.13 13.23 4.74
C ILE A 182 26.48 12.08 5.53
N LEU A 183 25.59 12.39 6.48
CA LEU A 183 24.91 11.38 7.32
C LEU A 183 23.65 10.82 6.66
N ALA A 184 23.06 11.57 5.73
CA ALA A 184 21.91 11.19 4.95
C ALA A 184 22.13 11.56 3.47
N PRO A 185 22.78 10.67 2.69
CA PRO A 185 23.11 10.95 1.29
C PRO A 185 21.87 11.13 0.41
N LYS A 186 22.11 11.64 -0.81
CA LYS A 186 21.08 11.78 -1.84
C LYS A 186 20.54 10.39 -2.21
N ILE A 187 19.22 10.29 -2.35
CA ILE A 187 18.54 9.11 -2.87
C ILE A 187 18.80 8.89 -4.37
N ASP A 188 18.78 7.63 -4.82
CA ASP A 188 18.71 7.32 -6.26
C ASP A 188 17.24 7.26 -6.70
N ALA A 189 16.57 8.41 -6.68
CA ALA A 189 15.18 8.49 -7.12
C ALA A 189 15.05 8.27 -8.64
N PRO A 190 13.88 7.80 -9.11
CA PRO A 190 13.51 7.77 -10.51
C PRO A 190 13.78 9.12 -11.21
N ASP A 191 14.42 9.06 -12.38
CA ASP A 191 14.78 10.25 -13.17
C ASP A 191 13.53 10.88 -13.83
N ALA A 192 12.43 10.14 -13.97
CA ALA A 192 11.13 10.68 -14.35
C ALA A 192 9.94 9.88 -13.79
N VAL A 193 8.80 10.57 -13.64
CA VAL A 193 7.50 10.00 -13.22
C VAL A 193 6.47 10.30 -14.30
N TYR A 194 5.75 9.27 -14.75
CA TYR A 194 4.66 9.36 -15.71
C TYR A 194 3.35 8.97 -15.03
N PRO A 195 2.47 9.93 -14.75
CA PRO A 195 1.18 9.64 -14.13
C PRO A 195 0.21 8.92 -15.06
N LEU A 196 -0.56 7.99 -14.48
CA LEU A 196 -1.66 7.31 -15.12
C LEU A 196 -2.96 7.75 -14.45
N SER A 197 -3.33 9.00 -14.67
CA SER A 197 -4.50 9.65 -14.06
C SER A 197 -5.49 10.16 -15.10
N ASP A 198 -6.72 10.45 -14.69
CA ASP A 198 -7.84 10.84 -15.57
C ASP A 198 -7.51 12.08 -16.42
N GLY A 199 -6.88 13.09 -15.83
CA GLY A 199 -6.41 14.28 -16.52
C GLY A 199 -5.07 14.81 -16.01
N THR A 200 -4.58 15.90 -16.60
CA THR A 200 -3.25 16.47 -16.30
C THR A 200 -3.11 16.99 -14.87
N ALA A 201 -4.21 17.35 -14.22
CA ALA A 201 -4.22 17.75 -12.80
C ALA A 201 -4.32 16.53 -11.85
N GLY A 202 -4.63 15.33 -12.35
CA GLY A 202 -4.87 14.12 -11.58
C GLY A 202 -6.33 13.63 -11.66
N GLY A 203 -6.62 12.54 -10.96
CA GLY A 203 -7.93 11.91 -10.90
C GLY A 203 -7.86 10.42 -11.21
N THR A 204 -8.77 9.63 -10.64
CA THR A 204 -8.89 8.20 -10.93
C THR A 204 -9.76 7.96 -12.16
N VAL A 205 -9.50 6.90 -12.90
CA VAL A 205 -10.39 6.41 -13.95
C VAL A 205 -11.33 5.36 -13.36
N ALA A 206 -12.62 5.50 -13.61
CA ALA A 206 -13.64 4.54 -13.18
C ALA A 206 -13.70 3.33 -14.14
N LEU A 207 -13.56 2.12 -13.60
CA LEU A 207 -13.75 0.86 -14.33
C LEU A 207 -15.02 0.18 -13.80
N ASN A 208 -16.09 0.18 -14.57
CA ASN A 208 -17.38 -0.37 -14.15
C ASN A 208 -17.48 -1.87 -14.39
N THR A 209 -16.75 -2.37 -15.38
CA THR A 209 -16.78 -3.78 -15.81
C THR A 209 -15.37 -4.35 -15.96
N GLY A 210 -15.25 -5.66 -15.95
CA GLY A 210 -13.98 -6.36 -16.22
C GLY A 210 -13.37 -6.13 -17.60
N SER A 211 -14.09 -5.49 -18.53
CA SER A 211 -13.59 -5.09 -19.85
C SER A 211 -13.10 -3.64 -19.91
N ASP A 212 -13.43 -2.81 -18.91
CA ASP A 212 -12.99 -1.43 -18.88
C ASP A 212 -11.49 -1.35 -18.57
N VAL A 213 -10.82 -0.38 -19.19
CA VAL A 213 -9.38 -0.15 -19.00
C VAL A 213 -9.07 1.33 -18.82
N LEU A 214 -8.22 1.64 -17.85
CA LEU A 214 -7.43 2.86 -17.87
C LEU A 214 -6.34 2.66 -18.92
N SER A 215 -6.20 3.57 -19.88
CA SER A 215 -5.11 3.51 -20.88
C SER A 215 -4.47 4.87 -21.10
N ARG A 216 -3.15 4.95 -21.08
CA ARG A 216 -2.37 6.17 -21.36
C ARG A 216 -1.30 5.88 -22.38
N THR A 217 -1.20 6.76 -23.37
CA THR A 217 -0.13 6.74 -24.35
C THR A 217 1.03 7.60 -23.85
N LEU A 218 2.20 6.99 -23.68
CA LEU A 218 3.39 7.62 -23.15
C LEU A 218 4.52 7.53 -24.17
N THR A 219 5.32 8.59 -24.31
CA THR A 219 6.58 8.56 -25.03
C THR A 219 7.70 8.66 -24.01
N LEU A 220 8.43 7.57 -23.84
CA LEU A 220 9.51 7.49 -22.86
C LEU A 220 10.86 7.87 -23.49
N PRO A 221 11.86 8.26 -22.69
CA PRO A 221 13.21 8.48 -23.16
C PRO A 221 13.80 7.20 -23.76
N THR A 222 14.74 7.33 -24.69
CA THR A 222 15.36 6.17 -25.37
C THR A 222 16.44 5.46 -24.55
N ASN A 223 16.61 5.82 -23.28
CA ASN A 223 17.66 5.33 -22.40
C ASN A 223 17.14 4.84 -21.03
N VAL A 224 15.89 4.36 -20.96
CA VAL A 224 15.34 3.72 -19.76
C VAL A 224 16.13 2.45 -19.45
N GLU A 225 16.61 2.34 -18.21
CA GLU A 225 17.25 1.13 -17.68
C GLU A 225 16.35 0.33 -16.74
N ARG A 226 15.40 0.99 -16.05
CA ARG A 226 14.46 0.39 -15.10
C ARG A 226 13.11 1.08 -15.15
N ALA A 227 12.04 0.32 -14.96
CA ALA A 227 10.66 0.83 -14.98
C ALA A 227 9.80 0.14 -13.92
N TYR A 228 9.13 0.90 -13.07
CA TYR A 228 8.25 0.40 -12.00
C TYR A 228 6.90 1.09 -12.06
N LEU A 229 5.82 0.33 -11.90
CA LEU A 229 4.46 0.88 -11.89
C LEU A 229 3.82 0.66 -10.53
N ASP A 230 3.50 1.75 -9.85
CA ASP A 230 2.57 1.72 -8.72
C ASP A 230 1.14 1.72 -9.23
N VAL A 231 0.30 0.84 -8.71
CA VAL A 231 -1.13 0.75 -9.04
C VAL A 231 -1.99 0.84 -7.79
N PHE A 232 -3.03 1.65 -7.88
CA PHE A 232 -4.18 1.63 -6.98
C PHE A 232 -5.41 1.12 -7.73
N ALA A 233 -6.15 0.20 -7.11
CA ALA A 233 -7.42 -0.30 -7.61
C ALA A 233 -8.40 -0.40 -6.44
N GLN A 234 -9.14 0.68 -6.19
CA GLN A 234 -10.09 0.78 -5.08
C GLN A 234 -11.49 0.38 -5.57
N GLY A 235 -12.08 -0.67 -4.98
CA GLY A 235 -13.49 -1.01 -5.19
C GLY A 235 -14.41 0.08 -4.62
N GLN A 236 -15.42 0.47 -5.37
CA GLN A 236 -16.38 1.52 -5.03
C GLN A 236 -17.77 1.10 -5.54
N GLY A 237 -18.83 1.70 -5.00
CA GLY A 237 -20.19 1.41 -5.46
C GLY A 237 -20.52 -0.08 -5.40
N GLY A 238 -20.78 -0.71 -6.56
CA GLY A 238 -21.09 -2.14 -6.62
C GLY A 238 -19.95 -3.07 -6.17
N ASP A 239 -18.70 -2.61 -6.26
CA ASP A 239 -17.53 -3.37 -5.83
C ASP A 239 -17.05 -2.99 -4.43
N GLU A 240 -17.70 -2.09 -3.69
CA GLU A 240 -17.25 -1.70 -2.34
C GLU A 240 -17.09 -2.91 -1.40
N PHE A 241 -17.95 -3.92 -1.55
CA PHE A 241 -17.96 -5.15 -0.75
C PHE A 241 -17.66 -6.40 -1.59
N TRP A 242 -16.88 -6.29 -2.68
CA TRP A 242 -16.68 -7.39 -3.65
C TRP A 242 -16.29 -8.75 -3.02
N TYR A 243 -15.59 -8.74 -1.88
CA TYR A 243 -15.16 -9.94 -1.16
C TYR A 243 -16.30 -10.73 -0.51
N THR A 244 -17.50 -10.15 -0.39
CA THR A 244 -18.73 -10.81 0.10
C THR A 244 -19.60 -11.37 -1.03
N CYS A 245 -19.27 -11.05 -2.29
CA CYS A 245 -20.11 -11.42 -3.42
C CYS A 245 -19.89 -12.86 -3.86
N VAL A 246 -20.97 -13.48 -4.31
CA VAL A 246 -20.99 -14.86 -4.83
C VAL A 246 -21.20 -14.81 -6.35
N PRO A 247 -20.97 -15.91 -7.08
CA PRO A 247 -21.32 -15.95 -8.50
C PRO A 247 -22.81 -15.69 -8.71
N ASP A 248 -23.16 -15.06 -9.84
CA ASP A 248 -24.54 -14.63 -10.11
C ASP A 248 -25.57 -15.76 -10.01
N ALA A 249 -25.19 -16.97 -10.44
CA ALA A 249 -26.03 -18.16 -10.38
C ALA A 249 -26.43 -18.56 -8.95
N GLN A 250 -25.69 -18.11 -7.92
CA GLN A 250 -25.96 -18.39 -6.51
C GLN A 250 -26.42 -17.15 -5.73
N ALA A 251 -26.38 -15.95 -6.29
CA ALA A 251 -26.67 -14.70 -5.58
C ALA A 251 -28.05 -14.71 -4.90
N SER A 252 -29.09 -15.14 -5.61
CA SER A 252 -30.44 -15.24 -5.06
C SER A 252 -30.54 -16.31 -3.96
N GLN A 253 -29.90 -17.47 -4.13
CA GLN A 253 -29.94 -18.56 -3.15
C GLN A 253 -29.18 -18.17 -1.87
N ALA A 254 -28.04 -17.52 -2.02
CA ALA A 254 -27.19 -17.07 -0.92
C ALA A 254 -27.68 -15.76 -0.28
N GLN A 255 -28.70 -15.10 -0.85
CA GLN A 255 -29.14 -13.76 -0.47
C GLN A 255 -27.97 -12.79 -0.34
N SER A 256 -27.06 -12.80 -1.33
CA SER A 256 -25.83 -12.01 -1.37
C SER A 256 -25.67 -11.31 -2.72
N CYS A 257 -24.69 -10.40 -2.84
CA CYS A 257 -24.36 -9.74 -4.10
C CYS A 257 -23.79 -10.74 -5.14
N GLY A 258 -24.04 -10.44 -6.41
CA GLY A 258 -23.52 -11.17 -7.57
C GLY A 258 -22.14 -10.68 -8.03
N GLY A 259 -21.66 -11.21 -9.16
CA GLY A 259 -20.37 -10.85 -9.78
C GLY A 259 -19.15 -11.62 -9.27
N GLY A 260 -19.33 -12.51 -8.28
CA GLY A 260 -18.26 -13.32 -7.71
C GLY A 260 -17.24 -12.52 -6.89
N SER A 261 -16.40 -13.25 -6.15
CA SER A 261 -15.47 -12.66 -5.18
C SER A 261 -14.05 -12.43 -5.72
N TYR A 262 -13.74 -12.77 -6.97
CA TYR A 262 -12.38 -12.66 -7.49
C TYR A 262 -12.14 -11.33 -8.22
N ARG A 263 -11.08 -10.62 -7.84
CA ARG A 263 -10.59 -9.41 -8.49
C ARG A 263 -9.07 -9.51 -8.71
N GLU A 264 -8.58 -9.18 -9.91
CA GLU A 264 -7.15 -9.16 -10.23
C GLU A 264 -6.84 -7.97 -11.14
N VAL A 265 -5.88 -7.14 -10.76
CA VAL A 265 -5.37 -6.06 -11.61
C VAL A 265 -4.59 -6.67 -12.76
N GLN A 266 -4.89 -6.26 -13.99
CA GLN A 266 -4.12 -6.59 -15.20
C GLN A 266 -3.37 -5.35 -15.70
N VAL A 267 -2.08 -5.49 -16.00
CA VAL A 267 -1.30 -4.44 -16.66
C VAL A 267 -0.82 -4.93 -18.02
N SER A 268 -0.89 -4.04 -19.02
CA SER A 268 -0.41 -4.33 -20.38
C SER A 268 0.31 -3.15 -21.01
N ILE A 269 1.28 -3.45 -21.86
CA ILE A 269 2.03 -2.50 -22.70
C ILE A 269 1.77 -2.88 -24.16
N ASP A 270 1.19 -1.97 -24.94
CA ASP A 270 0.79 -2.17 -26.34
C ASP A 270 -0.09 -3.43 -26.55
N GLY A 271 -0.96 -3.71 -25.59
CA GLY A 271 -1.83 -4.89 -25.58
C GLY A 271 -1.14 -6.19 -25.16
N GLN A 272 0.17 -6.16 -24.90
CA GLN A 272 0.90 -7.30 -24.35
C GLN A 272 0.82 -7.30 -22.82
N GLN A 273 0.44 -8.41 -22.20
CA GLN A 273 0.37 -8.54 -20.74
C GLN A 273 1.75 -8.36 -20.11
N ALA A 274 1.85 -7.45 -19.15
CA ALA A 274 3.12 -7.01 -18.56
C ALA A 274 3.22 -7.28 -17.04
N GLY A 275 2.09 -7.52 -16.36
CA GLY A 275 2.08 -7.86 -14.94
C GLY A 275 0.66 -8.01 -14.41
N VAL A 276 0.53 -8.58 -13.20
CA VAL A 276 -0.73 -8.68 -12.47
C VAL A 276 -0.52 -8.36 -10.98
N ALA A 277 -1.57 -7.89 -10.31
CA ALA A 277 -1.56 -7.68 -8.86
C ALA A 277 -2.87 -8.15 -8.20
N PRO A 278 -2.79 -8.66 -6.95
CA PRO A 278 -3.98 -8.85 -6.13
C PRO A 278 -4.64 -7.50 -5.82
N VAL A 279 -5.94 -7.53 -5.55
CA VAL A 279 -6.69 -6.39 -5.02
C VAL A 279 -6.75 -6.52 -3.49
N TYR A 280 -6.28 -5.50 -2.77
CA TYR A 280 -6.39 -5.46 -1.31
C TYR A 280 -7.85 -5.21 -0.91
N PRO A 281 -8.43 -5.99 0.02
CA PRO A 281 -9.83 -5.82 0.43
C PRO A 281 -9.94 -4.70 1.47
N TRP A 282 -9.71 -3.44 1.07
CA TRP A 282 -9.91 -2.30 1.96
C TRP A 282 -11.37 -2.25 2.43
N ILE A 283 -11.58 -1.97 3.71
CA ILE A 283 -12.90 -1.82 4.32
C ILE A 283 -13.00 -0.38 4.80
N PHE A 284 -13.95 0.38 4.25
CA PHE A 284 -14.08 1.79 4.58
C PHE A 284 -14.82 2.02 5.90
N THR A 285 -14.75 3.24 6.45
CA THR A 285 -15.21 3.47 7.83
C THR A 285 -16.74 3.47 8.02
N GLY A 286 -17.52 3.42 6.92
CA GLY A 286 -18.95 3.12 6.93
C GLY A 286 -19.30 1.67 6.54
N GLY A 287 -18.33 0.86 6.12
CA GLY A 287 -18.58 -0.49 5.58
C GLY A 287 -18.91 -1.53 6.64
N ILE A 288 -19.77 -2.51 6.32
CA ILE A 288 -20.23 -3.60 7.20
C ILE A 288 -20.99 -3.10 8.46
N ASP A 289 -20.28 -2.46 9.38
CA ASP A 289 -20.79 -1.86 10.60
C ASP A 289 -19.92 -0.63 10.94
N PRO A 290 -20.47 0.60 10.78
CA PRO A 290 -19.72 1.84 11.01
C PRO A 290 -19.14 2.00 12.43
N TYR A 291 -19.71 1.32 13.43
CA TYR A 291 -19.20 1.42 14.80
C TYR A 291 -17.91 0.61 14.97
N MET A 292 -17.70 -0.49 14.24
CA MET A 292 -16.45 -1.28 14.30
C MET A 292 -15.20 -0.42 14.04
N TRP A 293 -15.34 0.60 13.19
CA TRP A 293 -14.23 1.43 12.69
C TRP A 293 -13.97 2.70 13.50
N ARG A 294 -14.56 2.84 14.70
CA ARG A 294 -14.46 4.04 15.54
C ARG A 294 -13.94 3.68 16.94
N PRO A 295 -12.81 4.25 17.41
CA PRO A 295 -11.91 5.20 16.73
C PRO A 295 -10.80 4.55 15.89
N THR A 296 -10.76 3.22 15.77
CA THR A 296 -9.71 2.51 15.02
C THR A 296 -10.26 1.94 13.71
N PRO A 297 -9.95 2.57 12.56
CA PRO A 297 -10.40 2.09 11.25
C PRO A 297 -9.64 0.84 10.80
N GLY A 298 -10.10 0.22 9.70
CA GLY A 298 -9.46 -0.97 9.12
C GLY A 298 -8.02 -0.71 8.63
N VAL A 299 -7.28 -1.77 8.35
CA VAL A 299 -5.89 -1.71 7.89
C VAL A 299 -5.77 -0.86 6.62
N GLN A 300 -4.82 0.09 6.63
CA GLN A 300 -4.54 1.05 5.54
C GLN A 300 -5.70 1.98 5.16
N THR A 301 -6.84 1.94 5.84
CA THR A 301 -8.08 2.64 5.41
C THR A 301 -7.87 4.15 5.22
N LEU A 302 -7.13 4.79 6.12
CA LEU A 302 -6.83 6.22 6.04
C LEU A 302 -5.65 6.55 5.12
N ASN A 303 -4.90 5.56 4.64
CA ASN A 303 -3.71 5.74 3.81
C ASN A 303 -3.41 4.45 3.01
N PHE A 304 -4.05 4.30 1.86
CA PHE A 304 -3.87 3.13 1.00
C PHE A 304 -2.43 3.03 0.51
N LEU A 305 -1.93 1.80 0.41
CA LEU A 305 -0.64 1.52 -0.22
C LEU A 305 -0.82 0.97 -1.64
N PRO A 306 0.00 1.41 -2.61
CA PRO A 306 -0.06 0.86 -3.95
C PRO A 306 0.61 -0.51 -3.99
N TYR A 307 0.23 -1.32 -4.97
CA TYR A 307 1.04 -2.45 -5.37
C TYR A 307 2.05 -2.01 -6.44
N ARG A 308 3.36 -2.27 -6.22
CA ARG A 308 4.43 -1.95 -7.19
C ARG A 308 4.76 -3.15 -8.06
N MET A 309 4.63 -2.99 -9.38
CA MET A 309 5.06 -3.96 -10.38
C MET A 309 6.42 -3.59 -10.96
N ASP A 310 7.28 -4.58 -11.19
CA ASP A 310 8.55 -4.41 -11.91
C ASP A 310 8.34 -4.64 -13.42
N LEU A 311 8.32 -3.54 -14.17
CA LEU A 311 8.18 -3.53 -15.63
C LEU A 311 9.55 -3.48 -16.34
N THR A 312 10.66 -3.56 -15.60
CA THR A 312 12.01 -3.48 -16.16
C THR A 312 12.29 -4.48 -17.29
N PRO A 313 11.77 -5.73 -17.30
CA PRO A 313 11.91 -6.61 -18.46
C PRO A 313 11.41 -6.03 -19.79
N PHE A 314 10.48 -5.06 -19.76
CA PHE A 314 9.96 -4.35 -20.94
C PHE A 314 10.77 -3.10 -21.32
N ALA A 315 11.74 -2.66 -20.51
CA ALA A 315 12.46 -1.40 -20.73
C ALA A 315 13.06 -1.28 -22.14
N ALA A 316 13.55 -2.38 -22.72
CA ALA A 316 14.08 -2.40 -24.07
C ALA A 316 13.03 -2.09 -25.16
N LEU A 317 11.77 -2.53 -24.97
CA LEU A 317 10.68 -2.26 -25.90
C LEU A 317 10.24 -0.79 -25.82
N LEU A 318 10.37 -0.18 -24.64
CA LEU A 318 10.01 1.21 -24.35
C LEU A 318 11.07 2.23 -24.83
N ASN A 319 12.27 1.79 -25.19
CA ASN A 319 13.42 2.63 -25.54
C ASN A 319 13.49 3.05 -27.01
N ASP A 320 12.40 2.91 -27.78
CA ASP A 320 12.41 3.19 -29.22
C ASP A 320 12.03 4.65 -29.58
N GLY A 321 11.67 5.45 -28.57
CA GLY A 321 11.29 6.86 -28.70
C GLY A 321 9.91 7.07 -29.32
N LYS A 322 9.11 6.00 -29.47
CA LYS A 322 7.75 6.07 -30.00
C LYS A 322 6.72 6.09 -28.86
N PRO A 323 5.46 6.45 -29.16
CA PRO A 323 4.36 6.32 -28.22
C PRO A 323 4.03 4.85 -27.95
N HIS A 324 3.90 4.50 -26.66
CA HIS A 324 3.44 3.19 -26.18
C HIS A 324 2.19 3.34 -25.33
N ALA A 325 1.24 2.42 -25.45
CA ALA A 325 0.03 2.39 -24.64
C ALA A 325 0.26 1.53 -23.39
N LEU A 326 0.26 2.16 -22.22
CA LEU A 326 0.23 1.47 -20.93
C LEU A 326 -1.21 1.45 -20.42
N ALA A 327 -1.75 0.25 -20.16
CA ALA A 327 -3.12 0.07 -19.72
C ALA A 327 -3.24 -0.76 -18.45
N ILE A 328 -4.21 -0.40 -17.60
CA ILE A 328 -4.57 -1.05 -16.36
C ILE A 328 -6.05 -1.44 -16.43
N GLY A 329 -6.37 -2.71 -16.20
CA GLY A 329 -7.73 -3.21 -16.04
C GLY A 329 -7.90 -3.96 -14.73
N VAL A 330 -9.14 -4.27 -14.35
CA VAL A 330 -9.44 -5.10 -13.16
C VAL A 330 -10.36 -6.23 -13.59
N THR A 331 -9.81 -7.45 -13.65
CA THR A 331 -10.62 -8.65 -13.88
C THR A 331 -11.67 -8.78 -12.80
N GLY A 332 -12.90 -9.09 -13.19
CA GLY A 332 -14.02 -9.28 -12.27
C GLY A 332 -14.67 -7.98 -11.79
N ALA A 333 -14.17 -6.79 -12.16
CA ALA A 333 -14.85 -5.54 -11.84
C ALA A 333 -16.33 -5.58 -12.24
N ASN A 334 -17.17 -5.22 -11.29
CA ASN A 334 -18.62 -5.31 -11.33
C ASN A 334 -19.25 -4.16 -10.50
N GLY A 335 -19.23 -2.96 -11.05
CA GLY A 335 -20.00 -1.84 -10.53
C GLY A 335 -19.21 -0.70 -9.88
N ASN A 336 -17.88 -0.67 -10.05
CA ASN A 336 -17.00 0.53 -10.09
C ASN A 336 -15.67 0.27 -9.36
N PHE A 337 -14.56 0.43 -10.06
CA PHE A 337 -13.22 0.56 -9.48
C PHE A 337 -12.64 1.94 -9.80
N ALA A 338 -12.18 2.65 -8.78
CA ALA A 338 -11.37 3.85 -8.95
C ALA A 338 -9.89 3.44 -9.12
N VAL A 339 -9.36 3.61 -10.34
CA VAL A 339 -8.02 3.14 -10.72
C VAL A 339 -7.09 4.28 -11.10
N THR A 340 -5.83 4.20 -10.68
CA THR A 340 -4.75 5.10 -11.10
C THR A 340 -3.41 4.39 -10.98
N GLY A 341 -2.37 4.95 -11.62
CA GLY A 341 -1.00 4.52 -11.38
C GLY A 341 0.04 5.62 -11.54
N ASN A 342 1.27 5.32 -11.15
CA ASN A 342 2.45 6.16 -11.40
C ASN A 342 3.56 5.27 -11.95
N LEU A 343 4.02 5.54 -13.17
CA LEU A 343 5.16 4.87 -13.77
C LEU A 343 6.45 5.63 -13.44
N PHE A 344 7.33 4.99 -12.71
CA PHE A 344 8.66 5.47 -12.36
C PHE A 344 9.69 4.90 -13.32
N VAL A 345 10.57 5.73 -13.88
CA VAL A 345 11.65 5.28 -14.77
C VAL A 345 13.00 5.82 -14.33
N HIS A 346 14.01 4.95 -14.38
CA HIS A 346 15.41 5.31 -14.21
C HIS A 346 16.11 5.25 -15.56
N LEU A 347 17.01 6.19 -15.80
CA LEU A 347 17.70 6.38 -17.07
C LEU A 347 19.19 6.07 -16.95
N ASP A 348 19.76 5.48 -17.98
CA ASP A 348 21.21 5.38 -18.09
C ASP A 348 21.81 6.76 -18.38
N ARG A 349 22.58 7.29 -17.44
CA ARG A 349 23.20 8.63 -17.55
C ARG A 349 24.38 8.68 -18.53
N GLY A 350 24.92 7.53 -18.93
CA GLY A 350 26.10 7.43 -19.80
C GLY A 350 25.80 7.23 -21.28
N ARG A 351 24.56 6.86 -21.65
CA ARG A 351 24.10 6.63 -23.01
C ARG A 351 22.78 7.35 -23.26
N LYS A 352 22.69 7.95 -24.46
CA LYS A 352 21.44 8.55 -24.95
C LYS A 352 20.44 7.53 -25.47
N VAL A 353 20.93 6.37 -25.91
CA VAL A 353 20.12 5.27 -26.42
C VAL A 353 20.60 3.98 -25.76
N VAL A 354 19.67 3.24 -25.18
CA VAL A 354 19.90 1.93 -24.57
C VAL A 354 19.12 0.89 -25.37
N THR A 355 19.85 -0.01 -26.02
CA THR A 355 19.26 -1.13 -26.77
C THR A 355 19.00 -2.31 -25.85
N GLY A 356 18.22 -3.29 -26.31
CA GLY A 356 17.97 -4.50 -25.54
C GLY A 356 16.95 -5.39 -26.21
N ALA A 357 16.45 -6.38 -25.48
CA ALA A 357 15.31 -7.17 -25.90
C ALA A 357 14.59 -7.79 -24.71
N MET A 358 13.27 -7.98 -24.86
CA MET A 358 12.53 -8.94 -24.04
C MET A 358 12.81 -10.36 -24.54
N THR A 359 13.11 -11.28 -23.63
CA THR A 359 13.52 -12.66 -23.95
C THR A 359 12.50 -13.71 -23.54
N ALA A 360 11.61 -13.41 -22.59
CA ALA A 360 10.51 -14.27 -22.22
C ALA A 360 9.33 -13.45 -21.69
N ASN A 361 8.11 -13.88 -22.02
CA ASN A 361 6.89 -13.45 -21.36
C ASN A 361 5.88 -14.60 -21.37
N THR A 362 5.86 -15.39 -20.30
CA THR A 362 4.93 -16.51 -20.18
C THR A 362 3.57 -16.08 -19.63
N LEU A 363 3.42 -14.82 -19.24
CA LEU A 363 2.13 -14.26 -18.81
C LEU A 363 1.22 -14.07 -20.02
N GLN A 364 1.79 -13.70 -21.18
CA GLN A 364 1.05 -13.48 -22.42
C GLN A 364 0.19 -14.68 -22.79
N GLY A 365 -1.12 -14.44 -22.93
CA GLY A 365 -2.10 -15.46 -23.29
C GLY A 365 -2.62 -16.28 -22.09
N GLN A 366 -2.13 -16.04 -20.87
CA GLN A 366 -2.77 -16.59 -19.68
C GLN A 366 -4.05 -15.81 -19.38
N ALA A 367 -5.14 -16.54 -19.16
CA ALA A 367 -6.42 -15.96 -18.77
C ALA A 367 -6.52 -15.80 -17.25
N ALA A 368 -7.15 -14.71 -16.79
CA ALA A 368 -7.44 -14.47 -15.39
C ALA A 368 -8.76 -15.16 -14.99
N VAL A 369 -8.72 -16.47 -14.78
CA VAL A 369 -9.91 -17.29 -14.48
C VAL A 369 -9.83 -17.84 -13.06
N ALA A 370 -10.92 -17.70 -12.32
CA ALA A 370 -11.12 -18.36 -11.04
C ALA A 370 -11.96 -19.64 -11.20
N THR A 371 -11.66 -20.67 -10.41
CA THR A 371 -12.52 -21.83 -10.23
C THR A 371 -13.47 -21.59 -9.06
N VAL A 372 -14.70 -22.09 -9.19
CA VAL A 372 -15.75 -21.99 -8.18
C VAL A 372 -16.20 -23.40 -7.80
N ASP A 373 -16.17 -23.70 -6.51
CA ASP A 373 -16.75 -24.89 -5.91
C ASP A 373 -18.00 -24.48 -5.11
N ASN A 374 -19.17 -24.89 -5.58
CA ASN A 374 -20.45 -24.55 -4.95
C ASN A 374 -21.02 -25.78 -4.23
N GLN A 375 -21.17 -25.65 -2.92
CA GLN A 375 -21.75 -26.63 -2.01
C GLN A 375 -23.00 -26.07 -1.31
N LEU A 376 -23.63 -25.03 -1.86
CA LEU A 376 -24.90 -24.53 -1.32
C LEU A 376 -26.03 -25.53 -1.51
N THR A 377 -26.81 -25.70 -0.46
CA THR A 377 -28.04 -26.48 -0.43
C THR A 377 -29.19 -25.57 -0.04
N ASP A 378 -30.37 -25.82 -0.61
CA ASP A 378 -31.62 -25.19 -0.19
C ASP A 378 -32.64 -26.31 0.04
N THR A 379 -33.05 -26.49 1.30
CA THR A 379 -34.08 -27.46 1.66
C THR A 379 -35.27 -26.72 2.27
N GLY A 380 -36.22 -26.34 1.41
CA GLY A 380 -37.45 -25.69 1.84
C GLY A 380 -37.24 -24.28 2.40
N GLY A 381 -36.31 -23.51 1.83
CA GLY A 381 -35.98 -22.15 2.26
C GLY A 381 -34.95 -22.08 3.38
N VAL A 382 -34.40 -23.22 3.79
CA VAL A 382 -33.23 -23.30 4.68
C VAL A 382 -31.99 -23.50 3.83
N VAL A 383 -31.14 -22.48 3.77
CA VAL A 383 -29.92 -22.48 2.96
C VAL A 383 -28.71 -22.73 3.85
N GLY A 384 -27.88 -23.66 3.43
CA GLY A 384 -26.64 -24.02 4.12
C GLY A 384 -25.54 -24.43 3.16
N GLY A 385 -24.30 -24.44 3.65
CA GLY A 385 -23.14 -24.91 2.90
C GLY A 385 -22.17 -23.78 2.59
N SER A 386 -21.42 -23.92 1.50
CA SER A 386 -20.35 -22.97 1.17
C SER A 386 -20.17 -22.75 -0.33
N ILE A 387 -19.52 -21.64 -0.67
CA ILE A 387 -18.98 -21.36 -2.00
C ILE A 387 -17.50 -21.05 -1.83
N ALA A 388 -16.63 -21.76 -2.54
CA ALA A 388 -15.20 -21.50 -2.55
C ALA A 388 -14.73 -21.06 -3.94
N THR A 389 -14.14 -19.87 -4.02
CA THR A 389 -13.51 -19.32 -5.23
C THR A 389 -11.99 -19.40 -5.09
N LYS A 390 -11.29 -19.92 -6.10
CA LYS A 390 -9.83 -20.03 -6.11
C LYS A 390 -9.25 -19.60 -7.45
N ALA A 391 -8.14 -18.87 -7.43
CA ALA A 391 -7.36 -18.54 -8.62
C ALA A 391 -5.87 -18.59 -8.31
N SER A 392 -5.05 -18.94 -9.29
CA SER A 392 -3.59 -18.88 -9.17
C SER A 392 -2.97 -18.69 -10.55
N ARG A 393 -2.01 -17.76 -10.64
CA ARG A 393 -1.25 -17.49 -11.87
C ARG A 393 0.22 -17.43 -11.53
N SER A 394 1.00 -18.28 -12.20
CA SER A 394 2.47 -18.27 -12.14
C SER A 394 3.03 -17.91 -13.51
N PHE A 395 3.96 -16.98 -13.54
CA PHE A 395 4.55 -16.51 -14.79
C PHE A 395 5.99 -16.01 -14.62
N ARG A 396 6.70 -15.94 -15.75
CA ARG A 396 8.05 -15.40 -15.89
C ARG A 396 8.09 -14.36 -17.00
N ILE A 397 8.66 -13.20 -16.70
CA ILE A 397 8.96 -12.15 -17.68
C ILE A 397 10.44 -11.81 -17.56
N ALA A 398 11.17 -11.88 -18.67
CA ALA A 398 12.61 -11.63 -18.68
C ALA A 398 13.02 -10.78 -19.89
N GLY A 399 14.06 -9.98 -19.71
CA GLY A 399 14.61 -9.10 -20.73
C GLY A 399 16.00 -8.61 -20.35
N TYR A 400 16.62 -7.86 -21.25
CA TYR A 400 17.89 -7.19 -20.98
C TYR A 400 17.99 -5.83 -21.65
N VAL A 401 18.82 -4.96 -21.09
CA VAL A 401 19.21 -3.68 -21.64
C VAL A 401 20.75 -3.55 -21.66
N ASP A 402 21.30 -2.97 -22.73
CA ASP A 402 22.72 -2.74 -22.93
C ASP A 402 23.08 -1.30 -22.56
N THR A 403 23.34 -1.11 -21.27
CA THR A 403 23.59 0.20 -20.63
C THR A 403 25.03 0.69 -20.85
N SER A 404 25.37 1.91 -20.40
CA SER A 404 26.76 2.38 -20.40
C SER A 404 27.67 1.55 -19.49
N ARG A 405 27.07 0.85 -18.52
CA ARG A 405 27.73 -0.01 -17.53
C ARG A 405 27.74 -1.49 -17.94
N GLY A 406 27.35 -1.79 -19.18
CA GLY A 406 27.24 -3.14 -19.72
C GLY A 406 25.81 -3.68 -19.68
N ARG A 407 25.66 -4.94 -20.10
CA ARG A 407 24.35 -5.61 -20.13
C ARG A 407 23.81 -5.80 -18.72
N ILE A 408 22.56 -5.40 -18.53
CA ILE A 408 21.73 -5.72 -17.37
C ILE A 408 20.63 -6.67 -17.83
N VAL A 409 20.57 -7.87 -17.25
CA VAL A 409 19.50 -8.85 -17.49
C VAL A 409 18.57 -8.83 -16.29
N THR A 410 17.27 -8.72 -16.53
CA THR A 410 16.23 -8.77 -15.49
C THR A 410 15.30 -9.94 -15.75
N ASP A 411 15.04 -10.73 -14.71
CA ASP A 411 14.19 -11.92 -14.75
C ASP A 411 13.24 -11.89 -13.55
N VAL A 412 11.96 -11.67 -13.82
CA VAL A 412 10.88 -11.60 -12.83
C VAL A 412 10.09 -12.91 -12.90
N ASN A 413 10.00 -13.62 -11.77
CA ASN A 413 9.12 -14.78 -11.61
C ASN A 413 8.12 -14.44 -10.51
N GLN A 414 6.84 -14.60 -10.80
CA GLN A 414 5.79 -14.25 -9.85
C GLN A 414 4.69 -15.31 -9.84
N THR A 415 4.18 -15.59 -8.64
CA THR A 415 2.95 -16.36 -8.42
C THR A 415 1.98 -15.49 -7.62
N VAL A 416 0.80 -15.25 -8.17
CA VAL A 416 -0.32 -14.58 -7.47
C VAL A 416 -1.40 -15.62 -7.24
N SER A 417 -1.85 -15.77 -5.99
CA SER A 417 -2.90 -16.72 -5.63
C SER A 417 -4.00 -16.05 -4.83
N PHE A 418 -5.23 -16.49 -5.04
CA PHE A 418 -6.42 -16.01 -4.37
C PHE A 418 -7.26 -17.20 -3.92
N ARG A 419 -7.78 -17.12 -2.69
CA ARG A 419 -8.88 -17.96 -2.22
C ARG A 419 -9.90 -17.10 -1.48
N ASN A 420 -11.16 -17.45 -1.60
CA ASN A 420 -12.25 -16.91 -0.81
C ASN A 420 -13.25 -18.05 -0.60
N THR A 421 -13.48 -18.44 0.65
CA THR A 421 -14.49 -19.42 1.04
C THR A 421 -15.56 -18.71 1.83
N GLN A 422 -16.79 -18.76 1.34
CA GLN A 422 -17.95 -18.18 2.00
C GLN A 422 -18.83 -19.30 2.53
N THR A 423 -19.28 -19.21 3.78
CA THR A 423 -20.19 -20.15 4.40
C THR A 423 -21.52 -19.49 4.71
N PHE A 424 -22.62 -20.21 4.52
CA PHE A 424 -23.96 -19.68 4.71
C PHE A 424 -24.76 -20.57 5.67
N ALA A 425 -25.54 -19.93 6.54
CA ALA A 425 -26.58 -20.55 7.33
C ALA A 425 -27.77 -19.58 7.39
N ILE A 426 -28.77 -19.83 6.56
CA ILE A 426 -29.93 -18.95 6.37
C ILE A 426 -31.20 -19.76 6.62
N ASP A 427 -32.06 -19.25 7.48
CA ASP A 427 -33.35 -19.84 7.83
C ASP A 427 -34.32 -18.71 8.23
N PRO A 428 -35.62 -18.98 8.50
CA PRO A 428 -36.58 -17.93 8.84
C PRO A 428 -36.23 -17.08 10.06
N THR A 429 -35.29 -17.50 10.90
CA THR A 429 -34.88 -16.81 12.13
C THR A 429 -33.52 -16.10 12.03
N ARG A 430 -32.72 -16.42 11.01
CA ARG A 430 -31.38 -15.81 10.85
C ARG A 430 -30.85 -15.85 9.42
N TYR A 431 -29.98 -14.89 9.14
CA TYR A 431 -29.00 -14.91 8.06
C TYR A 431 -27.61 -14.94 8.68
N GLN A 432 -26.73 -15.81 8.20
CA GLN A 432 -25.33 -15.80 8.61
C GLN A 432 -24.44 -16.09 7.41
N GLN A 433 -23.45 -15.22 7.21
CA GLN A 433 -22.39 -15.38 6.22
C GLN A 433 -21.03 -15.34 6.92
N GLY A 434 -20.18 -16.33 6.68
CA GLY A 434 -18.77 -16.31 7.06
C GLY A 434 -17.89 -16.21 5.82
N ILE A 435 -16.73 -15.57 5.93
CA ILE A 435 -15.75 -15.38 4.86
C ILE A 435 -14.36 -15.72 5.40
N ASP A 436 -13.62 -16.56 4.68
CA ASP A 436 -12.18 -16.77 4.82
C ASP A 436 -11.53 -16.51 3.46
N GLN A 437 -10.83 -15.38 3.35
CA GLN A 437 -10.14 -14.93 2.16
C GLN A 437 -8.64 -14.76 2.42
N LEU A 438 -7.84 -15.18 1.44
CA LEU A 438 -6.43 -14.81 1.37
C LEU A 438 -6.03 -14.57 -0.08
N SER A 439 -5.38 -13.42 -0.31
CA SER A 439 -4.55 -13.21 -1.48
C SER A 439 -3.08 -13.32 -1.08
N THR A 440 -2.28 -14.04 -1.87
CA THR A 440 -0.83 -14.11 -1.68
C THR A 440 -0.09 -13.74 -2.96
N VAL A 441 1.11 -13.20 -2.79
CA VAL A 441 2.05 -13.00 -3.89
C VAL A 441 3.42 -13.49 -3.47
N ASP A 442 4.02 -14.34 -4.29
CA ASP A 442 5.44 -14.67 -4.25
C ASP A 442 6.11 -14.10 -5.49
N SER A 443 7.03 -13.16 -5.33
CA SER A 443 7.78 -12.54 -6.42
C SER A 443 9.28 -12.69 -6.20
N THR A 444 10.01 -13.05 -7.25
CA THR A 444 11.46 -13.09 -7.29
C THR A 444 11.96 -12.35 -8.51
N THR A 445 12.69 -11.26 -8.31
CA THR A 445 13.40 -10.55 -9.38
C THR A 445 14.89 -10.83 -9.27
N LYS A 446 15.48 -11.27 -10.38
CA LYS A 446 16.93 -11.46 -10.52
C LYS A 446 17.47 -10.46 -11.53
N THR A 447 18.41 -9.63 -11.08
CA THR A 447 19.13 -8.67 -11.91
C THR A 447 20.58 -9.09 -12.01
N ARG A 448 21.11 -9.23 -13.23
CA ARG A 448 22.51 -9.58 -13.49
C ARG A 448 23.20 -8.50 -14.29
N GLN A 449 24.35 -8.03 -13.80
CA GLN A 449 25.11 -6.98 -14.46
C GLN A 449 26.59 -7.36 -14.65
N GLY A 450 27.12 -7.00 -15.82
CA GLY A 450 28.55 -7.05 -16.12
C GLY A 450 29.10 -8.45 -16.43
N PRO A 451 30.38 -8.54 -16.85
CA PRO A 451 31.00 -9.77 -17.34
C PRO A 451 31.23 -10.83 -16.26
N LEU A 452 31.30 -10.41 -14.98
CA LEU A 452 31.43 -11.31 -13.83
C LEU A 452 30.09 -11.96 -13.41
N GLY A 453 28.96 -11.52 -14.00
CA GLY A 453 27.65 -12.14 -13.77
C GLY A 453 27.10 -11.96 -12.35
N ILE A 454 27.50 -10.88 -11.64
CA ILE A 454 27.02 -10.60 -10.29
C ILE A 454 25.50 -10.52 -10.32
N THR A 455 24.85 -11.37 -9.53
CA THR A 455 23.39 -11.48 -9.46
C THR A 455 22.89 -10.84 -8.18
N LEU A 456 22.02 -9.85 -8.33
CA LEU A 456 21.16 -9.37 -7.26
C LEU A 456 19.83 -10.13 -7.34
N THR A 457 19.37 -10.68 -6.22
CA THR A 457 18.04 -11.32 -6.12
C THR A 457 17.23 -10.58 -5.08
N THR A 458 16.06 -10.07 -5.48
CA THR A 458 15.04 -9.58 -4.56
C THR A 458 13.88 -10.57 -4.50
N GLU A 459 13.38 -10.83 -3.31
CA GLU A 459 12.25 -11.71 -3.04
C GLU A 459 11.23 -10.94 -2.22
N ILE A 460 9.98 -10.98 -2.65
CA ILE A 460 8.86 -10.31 -1.96
C ILE A 460 7.74 -11.32 -1.77
N HIS A 461 7.23 -11.38 -0.54
CA HIS A 461 6.03 -12.12 -0.18
C HIS A 461 4.98 -11.16 0.37
N PHE A 462 3.74 -11.26 -0.11
CA PHE A 462 2.59 -10.52 0.42
C PHE A 462 1.51 -11.49 0.87
N ASP A 463 0.87 -11.18 2.00
CA ASP A 463 -0.37 -11.82 2.47
C ASP A 463 -1.43 -10.77 2.79
N TYR A 464 -2.61 -10.89 2.19
CA TYR A 464 -3.79 -10.06 2.46
C TYR A 464 -4.93 -10.91 3.05
N PRO A 465 -4.82 -11.35 4.32
CA PRO A 465 -5.84 -12.14 4.97
C PRO A 465 -7.07 -11.30 5.33
N LEU A 466 -8.25 -11.87 5.11
CA LEU A 466 -9.52 -11.34 5.58
C LEU A 466 -10.39 -12.48 6.08
N VAL A 467 -10.72 -12.46 7.36
CA VAL A 467 -11.78 -13.29 7.95
C VAL A 467 -12.90 -12.36 8.37
N ALA A 468 -14.13 -12.62 7.94
CA ALA A 468 -15.27 -11.80 8.30
C ALA A 468 -16.50 -12.67 8.58
N SER A 469 -17.36 -12.22 9.47
CA SER A 469 -18.66 -12.82 9.70
C SER A 469 -19.72 -11.75 9.88
N PHE A 470 -20.85 -11.94 9.21
CA PHE A 470 -22.01 -11.06 9.28
C PHE A 470 -23.24 -11.90 9.60
N GLY A 471 -24.04 -11.43 10.54
CA GLY A 471 -25.30 -12.05 10.91
C GLY A 471 -26.44 -11.07 10.85
N ASN A 472 -27.66 -11.59 10.66
CA ASN A 472 -28.90 -10.92 11.02
C ASN A 472 -29.77 -11.93 11.77
N THR A 473 -30.45 -11.49 12.82
CA THR A 473 -31.52 -12.26 13.47
C THR A 473 -32.86 -11.62 13.20
N PHE A 474 -33.90 -12.43 13.05
CA PHE A 474 -35.22 -11.98 12.67
C PHE A 474 -36.26 -12.30 13.74
N ASP A 475 -37.22 -11.40 13.94
CA ASP A 475 -38.42 -11.69 14.73
C ASP A 475 -39.42 -12.55 13.93
N SER A 476 -40.55 -12.92 14.54
CA SER A 476 -41.60 -13.72 13.88
C SER A 476 -42.31 -13.00 12.72
N ALA A 477 -42.15 -11.67 12.61
CA ALA A 477 -42.64 -10.87 11.49
C ALA A 477 -41.58 -10.68 10.40
N GLY A 478 -40.37 -11.23 10.58
CA GLY A 478 -39.26 -11.13 9.64
C GLY A 478 -38.46 -9.83 9.75
N ASN A 479 -38.68 -9.01 10.78
CA ASN A 479 -37.88 -7.79 10.98
C ASN A 479 -36.52 -8.14 11.58
N THR A 480 -35.46 -7.49 11.11
CA THR A 480 -34.14 -7.58 11.74
C THR A 480 -34.21 -7.05 13.17
N VAL A 481 -33.68 -7.82 14.11
CA VAL A 481 -33.59 -7.47 15.54
C VAL A 481 -32.15 -7.15 15.93
N SER A 482 -31.20 -7.95 15.46
CA SER A 482 -29.77 -7.72 15.67
C SER A 482 -28.95 -8.14 14.46
N ALA A 483 -27.81 -7.48 14.26
CA ALA A 483 -26.84 -7.82 13.23
C ALA A 483 -25.41 -7.86 13.81
N PRO A 484 -24.94 -9.01 14.32
CA PRO A 484 -23.58 -9.16 14.79
C PRO A 484 -22.60 -9.21 13.62
N SER A 485 -21.48 -8.49 13.77
CA SER A 485 -20.40 -8.44 12.79
C SER A 485 -19.05 -8.62 13.48
N ALA A 486 -18.13 -9.34 12.82
CA ALA A 486 -16.75 -9.45 13.25
C ALA A 486 -15.83 -9.52 12.03
N VAL A 487 -14.68 -8.87 12.12
CA VAL A 487 -13.67 -8.82 11.05
C VAL A 487 -12.28 -8.96 11.68
N THR A 488 -11.50 -9.89 11.13
CA THR A 488 -10.05 -9.94 11.28
C THR A 488 -9.43 -9.66 9.91
N GLN A 489 -8.76 -8.53 9.75
CA GLN A 489 -8.12 -8.12 8.49
C GLN A 489 -6.62 -7.94 8.72
N GLY A 490 -5.80 -8.27 7.73
CA GLY A 490 -4.35 -8.08 7.84
C GLY A 490 -3.67 -7.66 6.55
N PHE A 491 -2.44 -7.20 6.72
CA PHE A 491 -1.44 -6.95 5.68
C PHE A 491 -0.11 -7.46 6.21
N SER A 492 0.49 -8.42 5.52
CA SER A 492 1.87 -8.83 5.76
C SER A 492 2.70 -8.64 4.51
N ARG A 493 3.94 -8.21 4.70
CA ARG A 493 4.94 -8.10 3.65
C ARG A 493 6.30 -8.53 4.16
N GLN A 494 6.90 -9.48 3.46
CA GLN A 494 8.29 -9.89 3.68
C GLN A 494 9.12 -9.51 2.46
N PHE A 495 10.28 -8.92 2.69
CA PHE A 495 11.21 -8.53 1.64
C PHE A 495 12.60 -9.07 1.95
N SER A 496 13.32 -9.56 0.95
CA SER A 496 14.75 -9.82 1.07
C SER A 496 15.51 -9.45 -0.19
N LYS A 497 16.74 -8.97 -0.01
CA LYS A 497 17.69 -8.60 -1.08
C LYS A 497 19.01 -9.31 -0.84
N ARG A 498 19.46 -10.09 -1.82
CA ARG A 498 20.72 -10.86 -1.78
C ARG A 498 21.64 -10.50 -2.94
N LEU A 499 22.93 -10.40 -2.65
CA LEU A 499 24.01 -10.33 -3.65
C LEU A 499 24.70 -11.69 -3.72
N GLY A 500 24.46 -12.44 -4.78
CA GLY A 500 24.74 -13.87 -4.80
C GLY A 500 24.01 -14.57 -3.65
N HIS A 501 24.76 -15.14 -2.71
CA HIS A 501 24.21 -15.79 -1.52
C HIS A 501 24.21 -14.90 -0.26
N LEU A 502 24.80 -13.70 -0.33
CA LEU A 502 24.90 -12.79 0.80
C LEU A 502 23.59 -12.01 0.98
N LEU A 503 22.93 -12.17 2.12
CA LEU A 503 21.79 -11.34 2.51
C LEU A 503 22.25 -9.92 2.84
N ILE A 504 21.82 -8.93 2.05
CA ILE A 504 22.12 -7.52 2.27
C ILE A 504 21.05 -6.90 3.15
N TYR A 505 19.79 -7.10 2.78
CA TYR A 505 18.66 -6.50 3.46
C TYR A 505 17.49 -7.47 3.57
N ARG A 506 16.80 -7.43 4.70
CA ARG A 506 15.54 -8.11 4.93
C ARG A 506 14.67 -7.24 5.82
N SER A 507 13.39 -7.18 5.51
CA SER A 507 12.37 -6.59 6.37
C SER A 507 11.11 -7.43 6.41
N ASP A 508 10.41 -7.37 7.53
CA ASP A 508 9.11 -7.99 7.73
C ASP A 508 8.16 -6.93 8.31
N VAL A 509 6.98 -6.77 7.71
CA VAL A 509 5.90 -5.85 8.13
C VAL A 509 4.65 -6.68 8.37
N ASP A 510 3.98 -6.48 9.49
CA ASP A 510 2.68 -7.08 9.81
C ASP A 510 1.76 -6.01 10.42
N ASN A 511 0.59 -5.79 9.81
CA ASN A 511 -0.48 -4.94 10.34
C ASN A 511 -1.76 -5.77 10.38
N SER A 512 -2.38 -5.91 11.54
CA SER A 512 -3.63 -6.65 11.70
C SER A 512 -4.61 -5.90 12.56
N ILE A 513 -5.89 -6.11 12.32
CA ILE A 513 -7.00 -5.62 13.14
C ILE A 513 -7.98 -6.75 13.39
N ASP A 514 -8.42 -6.91 14.64
CA ASP A 514 -9.55 -7.74 15.06
C ASP A 514 -10.62 -6.84 15.66
N THR A 515 -11.79 -6.79 15.05
CA THR A 515 -12.89 -5.92 15.49
C THR A 515 -14.23 -6.64 15.41
N ALA A 516 -15.15 -6.26 16.30
CA ALA A 516 -16.51 -6.76 16.29
C ALA A 516 -17.46 -5.74 16.91
N ASP A 517 -18.72 -5.78 16.50
CA ASP A 517 -19.83 -5.07 17.11
C ASP A 517 -21.15 -5.81 16.81
N THR A 518 -22.25 -5.38 17.42
CA THR A 518 -23.58 -5.86 17.09
C THR A 518 -24.53 -4.69 17.02
N LEU A 519 -25.05 -4.42 15.82
CA LEU A 519 -26.13 -3.47 15.63
C LEU A 519 -27.43 -4.02 16.19
N ASN A 520 -28.19 -3.17 16.87
CA ASN A 520 -29.52 -3.45 17.39
C ASN A 520 -30.55 -2.66 16.60
N PHE A 521 -31.69 -3.28 16.30
CA PHE A 521 -32.71 -2.70 15.46
C PHE A 521 -34.05 -2.57 16.19
N THR A 522 -34.82 -1.55 15.84
CA THR A 522 -36.20 -1.36 16.28
C THR A 522 -36.99 -0.73 15.14
N ASN A 523 -38.09 -1.37 14.73
CA ASN A 523 -38.91 -0.93 13.60
C ASN A 523 -38.10 -0.74 12.29
N GLY A 524 -37.13 -1.62 12.04
CA GLY A 524 -36.30 -1.58 10.83
C GLY A 524 -35.20 -0.51 10.81
N ALA A 525 -35.03 0.25 11.89
CA ALA A 525 -33.96 1.24 12.03
C ALA A 525 -32.96 0.81 13.11
N VAL A 526 -31.68 1.18 12.94
CA VAL A 526 -30.67 1.01 13.98
C VAL A 526 -31.07 1.83 15.20
N SER A 527 -31.30 1.17 16.33
CA SER A 527 -31.68 1.79 17.60
C SER A 527 -30.49 1.92 18.57
N GLY A 528 -29.41 1.18 18.32
CA GLY A 528 -28.17 1.24 19.08
C GLY A 528 -27.23 0.12 18.65
N HIS A 529 -26.19 -0.12 19.45
CA HIS A 529 -25.22 -1.18 19.21
C HIS A 529 -24.62 -1.68 20.52
N THR A 530 -24.01 -2.86 20.50
CA THR A 530 -23.46 -3.52 21.69
C THR A 530 -22.24 -4.37 21.35
N GLY A 531 -21.27 -4.41 22.25
CA GLY A 531 -20.10 -5.31 22.11
C GLY A 531 -18.98 -4.76 21.25
N GLN A 532 -19.08 -3.50 20.78
CA GLN A 532 -18.05 -2.79 20.03
C GLN A 532 -16.67 -2.92 20.70
N ARG A 533 -15.75 -3.53 19.96
CA ARG A 533 -14.34 -3.69 20.32
C ARG A 533 -13.46 -3.67 19.07
N SER A 534 -12.23 -3.20 19.24
CA SER A 534 -11.20 -3.35 18.21
C SER A 534 -9.82 -3.48 18.83
N THR A 535 -8.97 -4.31 18.23
CA THR A 535 -7.53 -4.39 18.54
C THR A 535 -6.75 -4.35 17.25
N GLN A 536 -5.93 -3.32 17.06
CA GLN A 536 -4.97 -3.23 15.97
C GLN A 536 -3.57 -3.52 16.50
N GLN A 537 -2.81 -4.35 15.79
CA GLN A 537 -1.42 -4.65 16.08
C GLN A 537 -0.57 -4.35 14.85
N PHE A 538 0.45 -3.51 15.03
CA PHE A 538 1.43 -3.22 13.99
C PHE A 538 2.81 -3.70 14.44
N ARG A 539 3.52 -4.42 13.57
CA ARG A 539 4.89 -4.90 13.78
C ARG A 539 5.73 -4.65 12.54
N PHE A 540 6.96 -4.21 12.77
CA PHE A 540 7.95 -4.07 11.73
C PHE A 540 9.34 -4.37 12.28
N LYS A 541 10.19 -5.03 11.50
CA LYS A 541 11.61 -5.20 11.79
C LYS A 541 12.42 -5.30 10.51
N ASP A 542 13.69 -4.90 10.59
CA ASP A 542 14.69 -5.18 9.55
C ASP A 542 15.97 -5.79 10.14
N ASN A 543 16.82 -6.33 9.26
CA ASN A 543 18.13 -6.89 9.64
C ASN A 543 19.21 -5.82 9.87
N LEU A 544 18.88 -4.53 9.75
CA LEU A 544 19.79 -3.40 10.03
C LEU A 544 19.56 -2.79 11.41
N GLY A 545 18.58 -3.30 12.17
CA GLY A 545 18.32 -2.95 13.56
C GLY A 545 17.14 -2.01 13.78
N SER A 546 16.35 -1.73 12.75
CA SER A 546 15.06 -1.08 12.93
C SER A 546 14.05 -2.07 13.50
N CYS A 547 13.23 -1.61 14.44
CA CYS A 547 12.10 -2.31 15.00
C CYS A 547 11.01 -1.32 15.39
N TYR A 548 9.78 -1.62 15.03
CA TYR A 548 8.61 -0.88 15.47
C TYR A 548 7.50 -1.86 15.87
N GLY A 549 6.84 -1.54 16.97
CA GLY A 549 5.68 -2.26 17.43
C GLY A 549 4.71 -1.33 18.13
N ARG A 550 3.43 -1.45 17.80
CA ARG A 550 2.36 -0.75 18.52
C ARG A 550 1.11 -1.60 18.56
N ASP A 551 0.48 -1.61 19.73
CA ASP A 551 -0.85 -2.20 19.95
C ASP A 551 -1.82 -1.08 20.33
N VAL A 552 -2.97 -1.05 19.68
CA VAL A 552 -4.08 -0.14 19.96
C VAL A 552 -5.31 -0.98 20.27
N THR A 553 -5.96 -0.73 21.40
CA THR A 553 -7.20 -1.41 21.80
C THR A 553 -8.28 -0.38 22.09
N THR A 554 -9.47 -0.62 21.58
CA THR A 554 -10.64 0.23 21.76
C THR A 554 -11.85 -0.59 22.17
N ALA A 555 -12.76 0.04 22.92
CA ALA A 555 -14.03 -0.54 23.28
C ALA A 555 -15.06 0.57 23.48
N SER A 556 -16.31 0.32 23.08
CA SER A 556 -17.42 1.28 23.25
C SER A 556 -17.09 2.69 22.73
N GLY A 557 -16.39 2.77 21.60
CA GLY A 557 -16.09 4.00 20.89
C GLY A 557 -14.92 4.80 21.48
N LEU A 558 -14.21 4.25 22.45
CA LEU A 558 -13.10 4.90 23.14
C LEU A 558 -11.82 4.08 23.05
N LEU A 559 -10.68 4.76 22.96
CA LEU A 559 -9.37 4.15 23.15
C LEU A 559 -9.22 3.68 24.60
N THR A 560 -8.94 2.39 24.80
CA THR A 560 -8.74 1.81 26.14
C THR A 560 -7.28 1.54 26.45
N ALA A 561 -6.46 1.24 25.44
CA ALA A 561 -5.02 1.06 25.61
C ALA A 561 -4.25 1.40 24.32
N ALA A 562 -3.05 1.96 24.48
CA ALA A 562 -2.06 2.07 23.42
C ALA A 562 -0.68 1.76 24.00
N THR A 563 0.01 0.76 23.44
CA THR A 563 1.32 0.31 23.95
C THR A 563 2.35 0.28 22.83
N ASP A 564 3.50 0.89 23.07
CA ASP A 564 4.63 0.96 22.12
C ASP A 564 5.69 -0.10 22.39
N GLY A 565 6.49 -0.39 21.36
CA GLY A 565 7.64 -1.29 21.45
C GLY A 565 7.30 -2.78 21.41
N GLY A 566 6.07 -3.15 21.03
CA GLY A 566 5.64 -4.55 20.93
C GLY A 566 6.56 -5.38 20.04
N GLY A 567 7.17 -6.44 20.58
CA GLY A 567 8.13 -7.28 19.83
C GLY A 567 9.53 -6.67 19.63
N CYS A 568 9.78 -5.46 20.11
CA CYS A 568 11.09 -4.81 20.05
C CYS A 568 11.92 -5.02 21.31
N SER A 569 13.25 -5.00 21.16
CA SER A 569 14.17 -5.06 22.30
C SER A 569 13.90 -3.92 23.27
N GLN A 570 13.89 -4.22 24.58
CA GLN A 570 13.61 -3.28 25.66
C GLN A 570 12.22 -2.60 25.57
N ALA A 571 11.28 -3.14 24.80
CA ALA A 571 9.98 -2.54 24.54
C ALA A 571 10.10 -1.09 24.01
N ARG A 572 11.04 -0.86 23.08
CA ARG A 572 11.28 0.46 22.49
C ARG A 572 11.30 0.40 20.97
N ASN A 573 10.52 1.29 20.36
CA ASN A 573 10.56 1.55 18.94
C ASN A 573 11.91 2.23 18.58
N ARG A 574 12.54 1.74 17.53
CA ARG A 574 13.77 2.30 16.95
C ARG A 574 13.69 2.14 15.44
N LEU A 575 13.53 3.21 14.71
CA LEU A 575 13.50 3.17 13.25
C LEU A 575 14.70 3.93 12.68
N LEU A 576 15.37 3.34 11.70
CA LEU A 576 16.36 4.04 10.91
C LEU A 576 15.64 4.92 9.88
N TRP A 577 16.20 6.09 9.61
CA TRP A 577 15.55 7.11 8.79
C TRP A 577 15.28 6.68 7.34
N PHE A 578 16.01 5.71 6.83
CA PHE A 578 15.88 5.20 5.46
C PHE A 578 14.90 4.01 5.35
N THR A 579 14.33 3.55 6.46
CA THR A 579 13.44 2.40 6.48
C THR A 579 12.00 2.80 6.15
N HIS A 580 11.25 1.87 5.54
CA HIS A 580 9.84 1.99 5.16
C HIS A 580 8.98 1.06 6.05
N PRO A 581 8.66 1.47 7.30
CA PRO A 581 8.04 0.58 8.27
C PRO A 581 6.58 0.24 7.97
N ASP A 582 5.91 1.04 7.13
CA ASP A 582 4.56 0.81 6.63
C ASP A 582 4.49 -0.26 5.51
N GLY A 583 5.65 -0.65 4.98
CA GLY A 583 5.76 -1.59 3.87
C GLY A 583 5.47 -0.95 2.50
N ALA A 584 5.45 0.39 2.41
CA ALA A 584 5.36 1.08 1.15
C ALA A 584 6.56 0.73 0.24
N PRO A 585 6.35 0.56 -1.08
CA PRO A 585 7.44 0.27 -2.01
C PRO A 585 8.53 1.35 -2.00
N ASP A 586 9.80 0.94 -2.12
CA ASP A 586 10.97 1.85 -2.23
C ASP A 586 11.79 1.48 -3.47
N THR A 587 12.08 2.43 -4.35
CA THR A 587 13.04 2.21 -5.47
C THR A 587 14.31 3.02 -5.31
N SER A 588 14.44 3.74 -4.22
CA SER A 588 15.41 4.81 -4.05
C SER A 588 16.57 4.45 -3.12
N ARG A 589 16.38 3.45 -2.24
CA ARG A 589 17.34 3.08 -1.19
C ARG A 589 17.41 1.59 -0.86
N THR A 590 16.60 1.13 0.10
CA THR A 590 16.76 -0.18 0.76
C THR A 590 16.39 -1.33 -0.17
N GLU A 591 15.36 -1.09 -0.98
CA GLU A 591 14.83 -2.03 -1.95
C GLU A 591 15.26 -1.71 -3.39
N ASP A 592 16.03 -0.63 -3.58
CA ASP A 592 16.60 -0.24 -4.88
C ASP A 592 17.35 -1.43 -5.51
N PRO A 593 16.99 -1.89 -6.72
CA PRO A 593 17.70 -2.97 -7.40
C PRO A 593 19.07 -2.56 -7.96
N GLY A 594 19.47 -1.29 -7.83
CA GLY A 594 20.84 -0.84 -8.04
C GLY A 594 21.84 -1.68 -7.25
N VAL A 595 22.87 -2.17 -7.96
CA VAL A 595 23.96 -2.97 -7.38
C VAL A 595 25.05 -2.08 -6.76
N PHE A 596 25.02 -0.76 -7.02
CA PHE A 596 26.05 0.22 -6.64
C PHE A 596 25.50 1.62 -6.38
#